data_AF-A0A1Q7EDU8-F1
#
_entry.id   AF-A0A1Q7EDU8-F1
#
_cell.length_a   1.000
_cell.length_b   1.000
_cell.length_c   1.000
_cell.angle_alpha   90.00
_cell.angle_beta   90.00
_cell.angle_gamma   90.00
#
_symmetry.space_group_name_H-M   'P 1'
#
loop_
_entity.id
_entity.type
_entity.pdbx_description
1 polymer ?
#
loop_
_entity_poly.entity_id
_entity_poly.type
_entity_poly.pdbx_seq_one_letter_code
_entity_poly.pdbx_strand_id
1 'polypeptide(L)'
;MSVLSRSAPVGPPTPVPPTPVPPAPGYHGAVSEFKRRLIEATLHQVQGNRTHAARALGLQRTYLLRLIRDLGVAAPPPPPRRGRGNGATPLR
;
A
#
# COMPACT_ATOMS: atom_id res chain seq x y z
N MET A 1 -59.39 -25.81 8.63
CA MET A 1 -59.24 -24.56 7.85
C MET A 1 -57.78 -24.50 7.39
N SER A 2 -57.49 -24.91 6.14
CA SER A 2 -56.11 -25.04 5.63
C SER A 2 -55.75 -23.81 4.79
N VAL A 3 -54.65 -23.15 5.13
CA VAL A 3 -54.14 -21.96 4.42
C VAL A 3 -53.24 -22.40 3.27
N LEU A 4 -53.66 -22.15 2.03
CA LEU A 4 -52.83 -22.40 0.84
C LEU A 4 -51.90 -21.21 0.61
N SER A 5 -50.66 -21.33 1.08
CA SER A 5 -49.61 -20.34 0.86
C SER A 5 -49.13 -20.42 -0.61
N ARG A 6 -49.42 -19.39 -1.41
CA ARG A 6 -48.92 -19.29 -2.80
C ARG A 6 -47.47 -18.79 -2.77
N SER A 7 -46.55 -19.64 -3.23
CA SER A 7 -45.16 -19.28 -3.49
C SER A 7 -45.07 -18.38 -4.73
N ALA A 8 -44.37 -17.25 -4.62
CA ALA A 8 -44.18 -16.31 -5.72
C ALA A 8 -43.16 -16.83 -6.75
N PRO A 9 -43.34 -16.55 -8.05
CA PRO A 9 -42.37 -16.97 -9.07
C PRO A 9 -41.10 -16.11 -8.97
N VAL A 10 -39.97 -16.75 -8.69
CA VAL A 10 -38.64 -16.15 -8.92
C VAL A 10 -38.49 -16.01 -10.44
N GLY A 11 -38.57 -14.77 -10.93
CA GLY A 11 -38.26 -14.44 -12.32
C GLY A 11 -36.79 -14.74 -12.65
N PRO A 12 -36.43 -14.92 -13.94
CA PRO A 12 -35.05 -15.15 -14.34
C PRO A 12 -34.15 -14.00 -13.86
N PRO A 13 -32.90 -14.27 -13.44
CA PRO A 13 -31.99 -13.22 -13.05
C PRO A 13 -31.78 -12.29 -14.24
N THR A 14 -32.13 -11.02 -14.08
CA THR A 14 -31.86 -9.98 -15.07
C THR A 14 -30.35 -9.96 -15.33
N PRO A 15 -29.88 -10.00 -16.59
CA PRO A 15 -28.45 -9.93 -16.87
C PRO A 15 -27.95 -8.56 -16.41
N VAL A 16 -27.15 -8.55 -15.33
CA VAL A 16 -26.43 -7.35 -14.92
C VAL A 16 -25.49 -6.95 -16.07
N PRO A 17 -25.58 -5.71 -16.58
CA PRO A 17 -24.69 -5.28 -17.65
C PRO A 17 -23.25 -5.38 -17.14
N PRO A 18 -22.29 -5.84 -17.97
CA PRO A 18 -20.90 -5.92 -17.55
C PRO A 18 -20.43 -4.50 -17.21
N THR A 19 -20.19 -4.26 -15.92
CA THR A 19 -19.54 -3.04 -15.46
C THR A 19 -18.22 -2.92 -16.23
N PRO A 20 -17.90 -1.77 -16.86
CA PRO A 20 -16.63 -1.60 -17.55
C PRO A 20 -15.50 -1.80 -16.54
N VAL A 21 -14.89 -2.98 -16.58
CA VAL A 21 -13.68 -3.27 -15.83
C VAL A 21 -12.59 -2.39 -16.42
N PRO A 22 -11.93 -1.54 -15.63
CA PRO A 22 -10.80 -0.78 -16.13
C PRO A 22 -9.78 -1.77 -16.71
N PRO A 23 -9.12 -1.43 -17.82
CA PRO A 23 -8.16 -2.32 -18.45
C PRO A 23 -7.12 -2.74 -17.42
N ALA A 24 -6.90 -4.05 -17.29
CA ALA A 24 -5.94 -4.59 -16.35
C ALA A 24 -4.57 -3.94 -16.60
N PRO A 25 -3.83 -3.55 -15.55
CA PRO A 25 -2.52 -2.98 -15.72
C PRO A 25 -1.64 -3.97 -16.49
N GLY A 26 -1.01 -3.50 -17.57
CA GLY A 26 0.00 -4.29 -18.27
C GLY A 26 1.13 -4.71 -17.33
N TYR A 27 2.01 -5.62 -17.78
CA TYR A 27 3.08 -6.19 -16.97
C TYR A 27 3.82 -5.17 -16.08
N HIS A 28 4.24 -4.04 -16.65
CA HIS A 28 4.92 -2.98 -15.90
C HIS A 28 4.08 -2.36 -14.79
N GLY A 29 2.77 -2.20 -15.01
CA GLY A 29 1.83 -1.70 -14.00
C GLY A 29 1.66 -2.70 -12.86
N ALA A 30 1.42 -3.96 -13.19
CA ALA A 30 1.28 -5.02 -12.20
C ALA A 30 2.55 -5.18 -11.34
N VAL A 31 3.72 -5.16 -11.97
CA VAL A 31 5.02 -5.22 -11.29
C VAL A 31 5.28 -3.98 -10.43
N SER A 32 4.88 -2.79 -10.90
CA SER A 32 5.02 -1.55 -10.13
C SER A 32 4.11 -1.54 -8.90
N GLU A 33 2.88 -2.03 -9.04
CA GLU A 33 1.94 -2.16 -7.93
C GLU A 33 2.41 -3.18 -6.90
N PHE A 34 2.89 -4.34 -7.33
CA PHE A 34 3.49 -5.34 -6.45
C PHE A 34 4.65 -4.74 -5.65
N LYS A 35 5.60 -4.08 -6.32
CA LYS A 35 6.73 -3.40 -5.66
C LYS A 35 6.24 -2.36 -4.65
N ARG A 36 5.23 -1.56 -4.99
CA ARG A 36 4.65 -0.55 -4.11
C ARG A 36 4.12 -1.18 -2.82
N ARG A 37 3.27 -2.20 -2.95
CA ARG A 37 2.66 -2.92 -1.82
C ARG A 37 3.70 -3.60 -0.93
N LEU A 38 4.72 -4.22 -1.54
CA LEU A 38 5.81 -4.87 -0.80
C LEU A 38 6.61 -3.86 0.04
N ILE A 39 6.98 -2.71 -0.56
CA ILE A 39 7.72 -1.66 0.14
C ILE A 39 6.87 -1.05 1.27
N GLU A 40 5.60 -0.80 1.01
CA GLU A 40 4.64 -0.29 1.99
C GLU A 40 4.53 -1.21 3.21
N ALA A 41 4.25 -2.50 2.97
CA ALA A 41 4.15 -3.51 4.04
C ALA A 41 5.44 -3.59 4.87
N THR A 42 6.60 -3.57 4.22
CA THR A 42 7.89 -3.63 4.92
C THR A 42 8.12 -2.38 5.77
N LEU A 43 7.80 -1.19 5.23
CA LEU A 43 7.92 0.07 5.97
C LEU A 43 7.00 0.09 7.19
N HIS A 44 5.79 -0.47 7.09
CA HIS A 44 4.91 -0.63 8.25
C HIS A 44 5.49 -1.59 9.30
N GLN A 45 6.03 -2.73 8.89
CA GLN A 45 6.64 -3.70 9.80
C GLN A 45 7.83 -3.13 10.58
N VAL A 46 8.61 -2.24 9.97
CA VAL A 46 9.79 -1.60 10.59
C VAL A 46 9.53 -0.17 11.09
N GLN A 47 8.25 0.19 11.27
CA GLN A 47 7.81 1.48 11.83
C GLN A 47 8.44 2.70 11.13
N GLY A 48 8.52 2.65 9.80
CA GLY A 48 9.06 3.73 8.97
C GLY A 48 10.60 3.86 8.97
N ASN A 49 11.33 2.95 9.62
CA ASN A 49 12.79 2.94 9.57
C ASN A 49 13.31 2.50 8.20
N ARG A 50 13.51 3.48 7.31
CA ARG A 50 13.94 3.25 5.92
C ARG A 50 15.27 2.51 5.78
N THR A 51 16.20 2.68 6.72
CA THR A 51 17.47 1.94 6.69
C THR A 51 17.24 0.47 7.02
N HIS A 52 16.37 0.18 7.99
CA HIS A 52 16.00 -1.19 8.34
C HIS A 52 15.17 -1.85 7.23
N ALA A 53 14.22 -1.13 6.63
CA ALA A 53 13.44 -1.61 5.48
C ALA A 53 14.34 -1.98 4.29
N ALA A 54 15.32 -1.14 3.97
CA ALA A 54 16.27 -1.41 2.89
C ALA A 54 17.05 -2.71 3.14
N ARG A 55 17.52 -2.92 4.38
CA ARG A 55 18.22 -4.15 4.78
C ARG A 55 17.30 -5.38 4.72
N ALA A 56 16.06 -5.26 5.21
CA ALA A 56 15.09 -6.35 5.17
C ALA A 56 14.74 -6.78 3.73
N LEU A 57 14.70 -5.83 2.79
CA LEU A 57 14.47 -6.10 1.37
C LEU A 57 15.74 -6.49 0.60
N GLY A 58 16.92 -6.49 1.24
CA GLY A 58 18.19 -6.72 0.55
C GLY A 58 18.57 -5.63 -0.47
N LEU A 59 18.02 -4.42 -0.31
CA LEU A 59 18.23 -3.30 -1.22
C LEU A 59 19.20 -2.27 -0.65
N GLN A 60 19.90 -1.56 -1.54
CA GLN A 60 20.61 -0.36 -1.15
C GLN A 60 19.61 0.73 -0.73
N ARG A 61 19.90 1.41 0.38
CA ARG A 61 19.05 2.48 0.93
C ARG A 61 18.71 3.56 -0.10
N THR A 62 19.67 3.98 -0.93
CA THR A 62 19.46 5.00 -1.96
C THR A 62 18.46 4.53 -3.02
N TYR A 63 18.55 3.26 -3.42
CA TYR A 63 17.62 2.66 -4.37
C TYR A 63 16.20 2.56 -3.81
N LEU A 64 16.06 2.15 -2.54
CA LEU A 64 14.76 2.14 -1.86
C LEU A 64 14.12 3.55 -1.85
N LEU A 65 14.91 4.59 -1.55
CA LEU A 65 14.40 5.97 -1.56
C LEU A 65 13.95 6.43 -2.95
N ARG A 66 14.65 6.01 -4.00
CA ARG A 66 14.23 6.25 -5.38
C ARG A 66 12.90 5.53 -5.65
N LEU A 67 12.79 4.25 -5.33
CA LEU A 67 11.56 3.48 -5.51
C LEU A 67 10.35 4.07 -4.77
N ILE A 68 10.53 4.56 -3.53
CA ILE A 68 9.45 5.19 -2.76
C ILE A 68 8.89 6.42 -3.49
N ARG A 69 9.77 7.23 -4.11
CA ARG A 69 9.39 8.43 -4.86
C ARG A 69 8.73 8.06 -6.18
N ASP A 70 9.35 7.16 -6.93
CA ASP A 70 8.92 6.79 -8.28
C ASP A 70 7.59 6.01 -8.26
N LEU A 71 7.34 5.21 -7.21
CA LEU A 71 6.12 4.40 -7.06
C LEU A 71 5.04 5.08 -6.21
N GLY A 72 5.29 6.27 -5.66
CA GLY A 72 4.34 6.98 -4.80
C GLY A 72 3.93 6.19 -3.55
N VAL A 73 4.87 5.52 -2.88
CA VAL A 73 4.58 4.71 -1.70
C VAL A 73 4.20 5.62 -0.52
N ALA A 74 3.03 5.37 0.09
CA ALA A 74 2.60 6.02 1.33
C ALA A 74 3.42 5.49 2.52
N ALA A 75 4.64 5.99 2.68
CA ALA A 75 5.48 5.63 3.81
C ALA A 75 4.97 6.31 5.10
N PRO A 76 4.81 5.60 6.23
CA PRO A 76 4.57 6.25 7.51
C PRO A 76 5.69 7.26 7.81
N PRO A 77 5.38 8.39 8.47
CA PRO A 77 6.37 9.43 8.75
C PRO A 77 7.55 8.81 9.51
N PRO A 78 8.81 9.13 9.15
CA PRO A 78 9.96 8.57 9.84
C PRO A 78 9.91 8.96 11.31
N PRO A 79 10.39 8.10 12.23
CA PRO A 79 10.49 8.48 13.64
C PRO A 79 11.31 9.77 13.75
N PRO A 80 10.94 10.68 14.68
CA PRO A 80 11.64 11.93 14.87
C PRO A 80 13.12 11.62 15.09
N ARG A 81 13.99 12.24 14.28
CA ARG A 81 15.44 12.09 14.43
C ARG A 81 15.80 12.68 15.78
N ARG A 82 16.05 11.82 16.77
CA ARG A 82 16.48 12.22 18.11
C ARG A 82 17.77 13.03 17.94
N GLY A 83 17.63 14.34 18.13
CA GLY A 83 18.64 15.40 18.11
C GLY A 83 19.98 15.07 17.45
N ARG A 84 20.17 15.54 16.21
CA ARG A 84 21.49 16.06 15.83
C ARG A 84 21.65 17.36 16.62
N GLY A 85 22.13 17.24 17.86
CA GLY A 85 22.40 18.37 18.73
C GLY A 85 23.35 19.33 18.01
N ASN A 86 22.83 20.52 17.71
CA ASN A 86 23.68 21.68 17.54
C ASN A 86 24.32 21.93 18.90
N GLY A 87 25.55 21.43 19.08
CA GLY A 87 26.43 21.79 20.20
C GLY A 87 26.89 23.24 20.08
N ALA A 88 25.97 24.20 20.10
CA ALA A 88 26.27 25.61 20.26
C ALA A 88 26.20 25.94 21.75
N THR A 89 27.26 25.61 22.48
CA THR A 89 27.52 26.14 23.82
C THR A 89 28.67 27.14 23.69
N PRO A 90 28.43 28.45 23.57
CA PRO A 90 29.44 29.40 23.98
C PRO A 90 29.43 29.42 25.51
N LEU A 91 30.46 28.81 26.11
CA LEU A 91 30.80 29.08 27.50
C LEU A 91 31.19 30.56 27.61
N ARG A 92 30.58 31.22 28.59
CA ARG A 92 30.85 32.53 29.23
C ARG A 92 31.99 33.38 28.68
#